data_AF-A0A7S2A8Z3-F1
#
_entry.id   AF-A0A7S2A8Z3-F1
#
_cell.length_a   1.000
_cell.length_b   1.000
_cell.length_c   1.000
_cell.angle_alpha   90.00
_cell.angle_beta   90.00
_cell.angle_gamma   90.00
#
_symmetry.space_group_name_H-M   'P 1'
#
loop_
_entity.id
_entity.type
_entity.pdbx_description
1 polymer ?
#
loop_
_entity_poly.entity_id
_entity_poly.type
_entity_poly.pdbx_seq_one_letter_code
_entity_poly.pdbx_strand_id
1 'polypeptide(L)'
;HRMRGRPVLWLPGTDHAGIATQLQVEKQLLAEGTSREEVGRDEFLSRTWTYKEEQGGHITRQLRSLGASADWSRERFTMDPELSDAVSEAFVRLHEKGLVYRGEYMVNWAPLLKTAVSDLEVEYSEEEGKLYYFKYMVEGGGEEDYLPVATTRPETIVGDTAVCVHPEDERFKHLIGKSVVVPMSGGRAIPIIADEYVDMEFGTGALKITPGHDPNDYALGKKYDLEIINVMNKDATMNGNAGAYEGMDRFECREKLWSDMEKEGLVIKADPHTQRVPRSQRGGEIIEPLVSSQWFVKTEGMGAKALKAVEDGDIKIVPQRFEKIWNNWLTDIHDWCVSRQLWWGHRIPVWYVGDSESEYVVARNDEEAREKATALGHPEDTPLRQEEDVLDTWFSSGLWPFATVGWPAAENDPESDLARFYPGTCLETGYDILFFWVARMAMMGLELTGKAPFDVVYLHGLVRAPDGSKMSKTKGNVIDPLDTVEQYGADSLRYSLVTGVTPGQDIPLNMEKLEANRNFANKLWNCCKFVTDNALKGADDEELAKLGVSGPMSKEEFDSLSLPERYIVSKCHDLVASVTADIESYSLGAAGSRVYEFLWDQFADWYIEISKTRLYEGAGGD
;
A
#
# COMPACT_ATOMS: atom_id res chain seq x y z
N HIS A 1 18.24 12.00 17.26
CA HIS A 1 19.56 11.55 16.77
C HIS A 1 20.54 12.70 16.47
N ARG A 2 20.22 13.67 15.60
CA ARG A 2 21.15 14.74 15.18
C ARG A 2 21.72 15.55 16.35
N MET A 3 20.85 15.99 17.28
CA MET A 3 21.26 16.71 18.49
C MET A 3 22.16 15.89 19.44
N ARG A 4 22.25 14.56 19.27
CA ARG A 4 23.14 13.68 20.03
C ARG A 4 24.50 13.48 19.33
N GLY A 5 24.83 14.30 18.33
CA GLY A 5 26.09 14.23 17.59
C GLY A 5 26.21 13.05 16.63
N ARG A 6 25.12 12.31 16.38
CA ARG A 6 25.12 11.21 15.40
C ARG A 6 24.93 11.77 13.99
N PRO A 7 25.66 11.26 12.97
CA PRO A 7 25.29 11.47 11.57
C PRO A 7 23.87 10.95 11.34
N VAL A 8 23.00 11.76 10.75
CA VAL A 8 21.61 11.40 10.47
C VAL A 8 21.31 11.66 9.02
N LEU A 9 20.89 10.62 8.31
CA LEU A 9 20.32 10.71 6.99
C LEU A 9 18.82 10.51 7.09
N TRP A 10 18.05 11.52 6.68
CA TRP A 10 16.61 11.40 6.43
C TRP A 10 16.40 11.78 4.98
N LEU A 11 16.32 10.78 4.11
CA LEU A 11 16.14 10.96 2.67
C LEU A 11 14.67 11.29 2.37
N PRO A 12 14.36 12.48 1.83
CA PRO A 12 13.03 12.77 1.33
C PRO A 12 12.84 12.16 -0.06
N GLY A 13 11.61 11.85 -0.41
CA GLY A 13 11.29 11.50 -1.78
C GLY A 13 9.82 11.29 -2.03
N THR A 14 9.49 11.09 -3.30
CA THR A 14 8.12 10.92 -3.78
C THR A 14 7.99 9.64 -4.59
N ASP A 15 6.83 9.00 -4.47
CA ASP A 15 6.49 7.80 -5.25
C ASP A 15 5.66 8.22 -6.48
N HIS A 16 5.99 7.66 -7.63
CA HIS A 16 5.23 7.79 -8.87
C HIS A 16 3.80 7.26 -8.77
N ALA A 17 3.53 6.36 -7.80
CA ALA A 17 2.23 5.85 -7.41
C ALA A 17 1.42 5.16 -8.53
N GLY A 18 2.08 4.76 -9.64
CA GLY A 18 1.53 3.97 -10.75
C GLY A 18 0.05 4.26 -11.05
N ILE A 19 -0.80 3.28 -10.69
CA ILE A 19 -2.26 3.29 -10.90
C ILE A 19 -2.96 4.55 -10.36
N ALA A 20 -2.50 5.08 -9.22
CA ALA A 20 -3.15 6.22 -8.58
C ALA A 20 -2.91 7.51 -9.37
N THR A 21 -1.68 7.72 -9.85
CA THR A 21 -1.32 8.89 -10.67
C THR A 21 -1.98 8.79 -12.04
N GLN A 22 -1.92 7.62 -12.68
CA GLN A 22 -2.57 7.36 -13.95
C GLN A 22 -4.08 7.66 -13.89
N LEU A 23 -4.78 7.23 -12.83
CA LEU A 23 -6.20 7.53 -12.63
C LEU A 23 -6.49 9.04 -12.54
N GLN A 24 -5.60 9.86 -11.97
CA GLN A 24 -5.81 11.30 -11.91
C GLN A 24 -5.70 11.93 -13.30
N VAL A 25 -4.71 11.52 -14.09
CA VAL A 25 -4.53 12.01 -15.47
C VAL A 25 -5.67 11.55 -16.37
N GLU A 26 -6.12 10.30 -16.24
CA GLU A 26 -7.29 9.80 -16.97
C GLU A 26 -8.57 10.56 -16.63
N LYS A 27 -8.77 10.97 -15.36
CA LYS A 27 -9.88 11.85 -14.98
C LYS A 27 -9.80 13.24 -15.62
N GLN A 28 -8.60 13.79 -15.78
CA GLN A 28 -8.40 15.05 -16.49
C GLN A 28 -8.74 14.91 -17.98
N LEU A 29 -8.24 13.86 -18.63
CA LEU A 29 -8.56 13.56 -20.03
C LEU A 29 -10.06 13.37 -20.24
N LEU A 30 -10.73 12.64 -19.34
CA LEU A 30 -12.19 12.45 -19.41
C LEU A 30 -12.95 13.78 -19.28
N ALA A 31 -12.49 14.68 -18.40
CA ALA A 31 -13.07 16.01 -18.25
C ALA A 31 -12.86 16.90 -19.50
N GLU A 32 -11.79 16.65 -20.27
CA GLU A 32 -11.53 17.25 -21.59
C GLU A 32 -12.34 16.59 -22.71
N GLY A 33 -13.05 15.49 -22.43
CA GLY A 33 -13.83 14.73 -23.42
C GLY A 33 -12.99 13.82 -24.30
N THR A 34 -11.80 13.41 -23.84
CA THR A 34 -10.92 12.47 -24.53
C THR A 34 -10.51 11.29 -23.63
N SER A 35 -9.67 10.39 -24.13
CA SER A 35 -9.16 9.21 -23.44
C SER A 35 -7.67 9.01 -23.69
N ARG A 36 -7.02 8.17 -22.88
CA ARG A 36 -5.60 7.82 -23.09
C ARG A 36 -5.39 7.17 -24.47
N GLU A 37 -6.32 6.34 -24.92
CA GLU A 37 -6.26 5.65 -26.21
C GLU A 37 -6.30 6.64 -27.39
N GLU A 38 -7.10 7.69 -27.29
CA GLU A 38 -7.21 8.72 -28.33
C GLU A 38 -5.97 9.63 -28.42
N VAL A 39 -5.38 9.99 -27.28
CA VAL A 39 -4.17 10.85 -27.27
C VAL A 39 -2.89 10.07 -27.57
N GLY A 40 -2.90 8.75 -27.34
CA GLY A 40 -1.73 7.88 -27.52
C GLY A 40 -0.75 7.90 -26.35
N ARG A 41 0.15 6.90 -26.33
CA ARG A 41 1.03 6.64 -25.18
C ARG A 41 2.01 7.78 -24.88
N ASP A 42 2.66 8.33 -25.90
CA ASP A 42 3.68 9.37 -25.72
C ASP A 42 3.09 10.65 -25.13
N GLU A 43 1.95 11.09 -25.64
CA GLU A 43 1.24 12.27 -25.14
C GLU A 43 0.71 12.03 -23.72
N PHE A 44 0.15 10.85 -23.45
CA PHE A 44 -0.30 10.48 -22.11
C PHE A 44 0.85 10.52 -21.08
N LEU A 45 2.02 9.96 -21.42
CA LEU A 45 3.19 9.98 -20.56
C LEU A 45 3.71 11.40 -20.32
N SER A 46 3.75 12.23 -21.36
CA SER A 46 4.12 13.66 -21.27
C SER A 46 3.21 14.42 -20.28
N ARG A 47 1.90 14.22 -20.37
CA ARG A 47 0.93 14.80 -19.43
C ARG A 47 1.11 14.27 -18.02
N THR A 48 1.41 12.98 -17.87
CA THR A 48 1.62 12.36 -16.56
C THR A 48 2.87 12.91 -15.87
N TRP A 49 3.95 13.15 -16.60
CA TRP A 49 5.13 13.86 -16.09
C TRP A 49 4.81 15.29 -15.66
N THR A 50 4.02 16.02 -16.46
CA THR A 50 3.57 17.38 -16.12
C THR A 50 2.79 17.38 -14.81
N TYR A 51 1.82 16.47 -14.68
CA TYR A 51 1.05 16.29 -13.44
C TYR A 51 1.95 15.97 -12.24
N LYS A 52 2.94 15.08 -12.41
CA LYS A 52 3.92 14.74 -11.36
C LYS A 52 4.67 15.98 -10.90
N GLU A 53 5.17 16.82 -11.81
CA GLU A 53 5.94 18.02 -11.44
C GLU A 53 5.08 19.03 -10.65
N GLU A 54 3.82 19.21 -11.06
CA GLU A 54 2.88 20.08 -10.35
C GLU A 54 2.57 19.57 -8.92
N GLN A 55 2.28 18.27 -8.78
CA GLN A 55 1.93 17.67 -7.48
C GLN A 55 3.13 17.48 -6.57
N GLY A 56 4.28 17.03 -7.10
CA GLY A 56 5.51 16.83 -6.35
C GLY A 56 6.03 18.12 -5.72
N GLY A 57 5.95 19.23 -6.47
CA GLY A 57 6.27 20.56 -5.94
C GLY A 57 5.33 21.00 -4.80
N HIS A 58 4.07 20.53 -4.79
CA HIS A 58 3.14 20.81 -3.71
C HIS A 58 3.47 19.98 -2.45
N ILE A 59 3.69 18.67 -2.58
CA ILE A 59 3.99 17.76 -1.45
C ILE A 59 5.25 18.22 -0.70
N THR A 60 6.32 18.55 -1.42
CA THR A 60 7.58 18.98 -0.81
C THR A 60 7.44 20.31 -0.09
N ARG A 61 6.63 21.24 -0.61
CA ARG A 61 6.30 22.50 0.09
C ARG A 61 5.57 22.23 1.40
N GLN A 62 4.61 21.31 1.44
CA GLN A 62 3.91 20.93 2.68
C GLN A 62 4.88 20.43 3.74
N LEU A 63 5.76 19.49 3.38
CA LEU A 63 6.76 18.94 4.30
C LEU A 63 7.75 20.00 4.81
N ARG A 64 8.21 20.91 3.94
CA ARG A 64 9.10 22.02 4.33
C ARG A 64 8.39 23.01 5.26
N SER A 65 7.14 23.36 4.99
CA SER A 65 6.33 24.22 5.86
C SER A 65 6.08 23.61 7.24
N LEU A 66 6.00 22.27 7.32
CA LEU A 66 5.97 21.54 8.59
C LEU A 66 7.34 21.53 9.31
N GLY A 67 8.39 22.10 8.74
CA GLY A 67 9.72 22.12 9.33
C GLY A 67 10.41 20.75 9.31
N ALA A 68 10.16 19.94 8.27
CA ALA A 68 10.88 18.69 8.06
C ALA A 68 12.35 18.96 7.72
N SER A 69 13.24 18.47 8.58
CA SER A 69 14.69 18.66 8.47
C SER A 69 15.39 17.54 7.67
N ALA A 70 14.71 17.04 6.63
CA ALA A 70 15.22 16.03 5.70
C ALA A 70 16.40 16.57 4.88
N ASP A 71 17.20 15.66 4.32
CA ASP A 71 18.26 16.03 3.38
C ASP A 71 17.68 16.29 1.99
N TRP A 72 17.11 17.49 1.84
CA TRP A 72 16.52 17.97 0.60
C TRP A 72 17.48 18.05 -0.58
N SER A 73 18.79 18.01 -0.37
CA SER A 73 19.77 17.99 -1.47
C SER A 73 19.83 16.63 -2.16
N ARG A 74 19.30 15.59 -1.50
CA ARG A 74 19.25 14.20 -1.95
C ARG A 74 17.80 13.74 -2.11
N GLU A 75 16.91 14.64 -2.49
CA GLU A 75 15.53 14.26 -2.81
C GLU A 75 15.52 13.19 -3.92
N ARG A 76 14.63 12.21 -3.78
CA ARG A 76 14.49 11.07 -4.68
C ARG A 76 13.08 10.95 -5.22
N PHE A 77 12.96 10.43 -6.43
CA PHE A 77 11.71 10.03 -7.04
C PHE A 77 11.83 8.61 -7.57
N THR A 78 10.83 7.76 -7.36
CA THR A 78 10.93 6.31 -7.66
C THR A 78 11.31 6.01 -9.10
N MET A 79 10.98 6.87 -10.06
CA MET A 79 11.37 6.73 -11.47
C MET A 79 12.55 7.62 -11.90
N ASP A 80 13.36 8.10 -10.96
CA ASP A 80 14.67 8.68 -11.29
C ASP A 80 15.54 7.65 -12.03
N PRO A 81 16.47 8.06 -12.89
CA PRO A 81 17.32 7.12 -13.65
C PRO A 81 18.01 6.08 -12.78
N GLU A 82 18.68 6.50 -11.70
CA GLU A 82 19.39 5.60 -10.77
C GLU A 82 18.45 4.58 -10.10
N LEU A 83 17.24 5.00 -9.75
CA LEU A 83 16.23 4.14 -9.13
C LEU A 83 15.59 3.18 -10.15
N SER A 84 15.43 3.63 -11.39
CA SER A 84 14.96 2.78 -12.51
C SER A 84 15.97 1.70 -12.88
N ASP A 85 17.27 2.03 -12.81
CA ASP A 85 18.35 1.06 -12.98
C ASP A 85 18.32 0.02 -11.86
N ALA A 86 18.10 0.44 -10.60
CA ALA A 86 17.94 -0.47 -9.47
C ALA A 86 16.72 -1.40 -9.63
N VAL A 87 15.60 -0.88 -10.12
CA VAL A 87 14.41 -1.70 -10.43
C VAL A 87 14.72 -2.76 -11.48
N SER A 88 15.41 -2.37 -12.56
CA SER A 88 15.80 -3.30 -13.62
C SER A 88 16.77 -4.37 -13.11
N GLU A 89 17.76 -3.98 -12.32
CA GLU A 89 18.70 -4.91 -11.66
C GLU A 89 17.97 -5.90 -10.76
N ALA A 90 17.05 -5.43 -9.92
CA ALA A 90 16.30 -6.27 -9.00
C ALA A 90 15.50 -7.33 -9.76
N PHE A 91 14.79 -6.94 -10.82
CA PHE A 91 14.02 -7.87 -11.64
C PHE A 91 14.92 -8.93 -12.28
N VAL A 92 16.03 -8.51 -12.90
CA VAL A 92 16.99 -9.42 -13.54
C VAL A 92 17.56 -10.42 -12.53
N ARG A 93 18.02 -9.97 -11.36
CA ARG A 93 18.55 -10.85 -10.31
C ARG A 93 17.52 -11.84 -9.78
N LEU A 94 16.27 -11.40 -9.58
CA LEU A 94 15.19 -12.28 -9.12
C LEU A 94 14.80 -13.31 -10.20
N HIS A 95 14.83 -12.94 -11.48
CA HIS A 95 14.62 -13.85 -12.60
C HIS A 95 15.74 -14.90 -12.71
N GLU A 96 17.00 -14.48 -12.60
CA GLU A 96 18.15 -15.41 -12.61
C GLU A 96 18.11 -16.43 -11.46
N LYS A 97 17.50 -16.06 -10.32
CA LYS A 97 17.23 -16.96 -9.19
C LYS A 97 15.99 -17.85 -9.37
N GLY A 98 15.24 -17.72 -10.47
CA GLY A 98 14.00 -18.45 -10.71
C GLY A 98 12.83 -18.02 -9.80
N LEU A 99 12.94 -16.84 -9.18
CA LEU A 99 11.90 -16.24 -8.33
C LEU A 99 10.91 -15.42 -9.16
N VAL A 100 11.34 -14.78 -10.25
CA VAL A 100 10.43 -14.17 -11.21
C VAL A 100 10.06 -15.20 -12.29
N TYR A 101 8.78 -15.31 -12.59
CA TYR A 101 8.28 -16.17 -13.67
C TYR A 101 7.04 -15.58 -14.35
N ARG A 102 6.76 -16.04 -15.57
CA ARG A 102 5.53 -15.75 -16.29
C ARG A 102 4.59 -16.94 -16.19
N GLY A 103 3.33 -16.70 -15.86
CA GLY A 103 2.33 -17.76 -15.73
C GLY A 103 0.92 -17.29 -16.01
N GLU A 104 0.05 -18.23 -16.38
CA GLU A 104 -1.39 -17.99 -16.44
C GLU A 104 -2.00 -18.16 -15.05
N TYR A 105 -2.73 -17.15 -14.60
CA TYR A 105 -3.37 -17.17 -13.30
C TYR A 105 -4.70 -16.44 -13.36
N MET A 106 -5.59 -16.76 -12.41
CA MET A 106 -6.82 -16.00 -12.20
C MET A 106 -6.48 -14.69 -11.48
N VAL A 107 -6.52 -13.58 -12.19
CA VAL A 107 -6.20 -12.27 -11.63
C VAL A 107 -7.46 -11.52 -11.23
N ASN A 108 -7.33 -10.68 -10.22
CA ASN A 108 -8.31 -9.63 -9.95
C ASN A 108 -8.15 -8.56 -11.03
N TRP A 109 -9.05 -8.52 -12.00
CA TRP A 109 -9.04 -7.55 -13.09
C TRP A 109 -9.94 -6.36 -12.75
N ALA A 110 -9.42 -5.15 -12.91
CA ALA A 110 -10.14 -3.89 -12.73
C ALA A 110 -10.61 -3.40 -14.12
N PRO A 111 -11.89 -3.59 -14.53
CA PRO A 111 -12.30 -3.37 -15.92
C PRO A 111 -12.25 -1.91 -16.37
N LEU A 112 -12.48 -0.98 -15.45
CA LEU A 112 -12.42 0.45 -15.74
C LEU A 112 -10.98 0.90 -16.00
N LEU A 113 -10.05 0.44 -15.14
CA LEU A 113 -8.63 0.76 -15.24
C LEU A 113 -7.89 -0.10 -16.29
N LYS A 114 -8.53 -1.20 -16.71
CA LYS A 114 -8.01 -2.23 -17.62
C LYS A 114 -6.65 -2.78 -17.18
N THR A 115 -6.53 -3.12 -15.90
CA THR A 115 -5.30 -3.69 -15.33
C THR A 115 -5.62 -4.76 -14.29
N ALA A 116 -4.71 -5.71 -14.13
CA ALA A 116 -4.68 -6.56 -12.94
C ALA A 116 -4.39 -5.71 -11.68
N VAL A 117 -4.97 -6.11 -10.55
CA VAL A 117 -4.71 -5.56 -9.21
C VAL A 117 -4.38 -6.70 -8.24
N SER A 118 -3.59 -6.42 -7.20
CA SER A 118 -3.27 -7.42 -6.18
C SER A 118 -4.46 -7.67 -5.24
N ASP A 119 -4.48 -8.82 -4.54
CA ASP A 119 -5.53 -9.12 -3.55
C ASP A 119 -5.66 -8.04 -2.46
N LEU A 120 -4.54 -7.42 -2.11
CA LEU A 120 -4.52 -6.35 -1.12
C LEU A 120 -5.20 -5.07 -1.63
N GLU A 121 -5.26 -4.86 -2.94
CA GLU A 121 -5.92 -3.71 -3.59
C GLU A 121 -7.44 -3.93 -3.82
N VAL A 122 -7.98 -5.05 -3.35
CA VAL A 122 -9.42 -5.37 -3.41
C VAL A 122 -10.07 -5.12 -2.05
N GLU A 123 -11.07 -4.25 -2.04
CA GLU A 123 -11.95 -4.01 -0.88
C GLU A 123 -13.26 -4.75 -1.08
N TYR A 124 -13.92 -5.14 0.02
CA TYR A 124 -15.19 -5.87 -0.06
C TYR A 124 -16.33 -5.05 0.54
N SER A 125 -17.45 -4.97 -0.16
CA SER A 125 -18.70 -4.39 0.30
C SER A 125 -19.79 -5.46 0.40
N GLU A 126 -20.65 -5.35 1.42
CA GLU A 126 -21.90 -6.11 1.47
C GLU A 126 -22.97 -5.37 0.66
N GLU A 127 -23.55 -6.04 -0.33
CA GLU A 127 -24.54 -5.45 -1.24
C GLU A 127 -25.74 -6.37 -1.39
N GLU A 128 -26.94 -5.79 -1.49
CA GLU A 128 -28.15 -6.55 -1.80
C GLU A 128 -28.16 -6.96 -3.27
N GLY A 129 -28.31 -8.26 -3.52
CA GLY A 129 -28.43 -8.82 -4.85
C GLY A 129 -29.45 -9.95 -4.91
N LYS A 130 -29.30 -10.84 -5.88
CA LYS A 130 -30.17 -12.00 -6.07
C LYS A 130 -29.35 -13.27 -6.23
N LEU A 131 -29.88 -14.38 -5.72
CA LEU A 131 -29.45 -15.72 -6.07
C LEU A 131 -30.45 -16.29 -7.06
N TYR A 132 -29.97 -16.60 -8.26
CA TYR A 132 -30.78 -17.06 -9.38
C TYR A 132 -30.70 -18.58 -9.50
N TYR A 133 -31.83 -19.20 -9.83
CA TYR A 133 -31.96 -20.65 -9.91
C TYR A 133 -32.38 -21.05 -11.33
N PHE A 134 -31.60 -21.91 -11.96
CA PHE A 134 -31.75 -22.32 -13.36
C PHE A 134 -31.82 -23.83 -13.51
N LYS A 135 -32.38 -24.28 -14.63
CA LYS A 135 -32.40 -25.68 -15.06
C LYS A 135 -31.27 -25.93 -16.05
N TYR A 136 -30.42 -26.89 -15.75
CA TYR A 136 -29.44 -27.45 -16.70
C TYR A 136 -29.99 -28.77 -17.19
N MET A 137 -30.45 -28.80 -18.44
CA MET A 137 -31.13 -29.97 -19.01
C MET A 137 -30.14 -31.14 -19.17
N VAL A 138 -30.49 -32.33 -18.69
CA VAL A 138 -29.65 -33.52 -18.86
C VAL A 138 -29.60 -33.90 -20.34
N GLU A 139 -28.40 -34.12 -20.86
CA GLU A 139 -28.20 -34.44 -22.27
C GLU A 139 -28.94 -35.75 -22.63
N GLY A 140 -29.79 -35.69 -23.66
CA GLY A 140 -30.62 -36.82 -24.10
C GLY A 140 -31.80 -37.17 -23.17
N GLY A 141 -32.04 -36.38 -22.11
CA GLY A 141 -33.19 -36.51 -21.21
C GLY A 141 -34.48 -35.88 -21.75
N GLY A 142 -35.58 -36.05 -21.03
CA GLY A 142 -36.86 -35.39 -21.29
C GLY A 142 -36.92 -33.95 -20.75
N GLU A 143 -38.05 -33.27 -20.97
CA GLU A 143 -38.27 -31.86 -20.52
C GLU A 143 -38.24 -31.69 -18.98
N GLU A 144 -38.37 -32.77 -18.22
CA GLU A 144 -38.31 -32.77 -16.75
C GLU A 144 -36.96 -33.28 -16.21
N ASP A 145 -36.07 -33.78 -17.08
CA ASP A 145 -34.76 -34.28 -16.68
C ASP A 145 -33.75 -33.12 -16.66
N TYR A 146 -33.64 -32.43 -15.52
CA TYR A 146 -32.70 -31.33 -15.35
C TYR A 146 -32.01 -31.36 -13.98
N LEU A 147 -30.83 -30.74 -13.93
CA LEU A 147 -30.10 -30.44 -12.70
C LEU A 147 -30.37 -28.98 -12.31
N PRO A 148 -30.96 -28.70 -11.14
CA PRO A 148 -31.16 -27.32 -10.68
C PRO A 148 -29.84 -26.72 -10.20
N VAL A 149 -29.45 -25.56 -10.72
CA VAL A 149 -28.21 -24.86 -10.36
C VAL A 149 -28.52 -23.46 -9.83
N ALA A 150 -27.80 -23.04 -8.79
CA ALA A 150 -27.88 -21.68 -8.25
C ALA A 150 -26.62 -20.86 -8.56
N THR A 151 -26.80 -19.57 -8.90
CA THR A 151 -25.68 -18.63 -9.12
C THR A 151 -26.10 -17.19 -8.86
N THR A 152 -25.17 -16.37 -8.40
CA THR A 152 -25.33 -14.91 -8.32
C THR A 152 -24.92 -14.19 -9.61
N ARG A 153 -24.26 -14.91 -10.54
CA ARG A 153 -23.69 -14.38 -11.79
C ARG A 153 -24.22 -15.10 -13.05
N PRO A 154 -25.50 -14.90 -13.43
CA PRO A 154 -26.07 -15.51 -14.63
C PRO A 154 -25.28 -15.27 -15.92
N GLU A 155 -24.68 -14.09 -16.09
CA GLU A 155 -23.89 -13.70 -17.25
C GLU A 155 -22.67 -14.60 -17.50
N THR A 156 -22.22 -15.36 -16.48
CA THR A 156 -21.08 -16.28 -16.60
C THR A 156 -21.48 -17.68 -17.06
N ILE A 157 -22.78 -18.02 -17.08
CA ILE A 157 -23.30 -19.36 -17.42
C ILE A 157 -22.81 -19.84 -18.79
N VAL A 158 -22.78 -18.94 -19.78
CA VAL A 158 -22.34 -19.28 -21.14
C VAL A 158 -20.87 -19.72 -21.20
N GLY A 159 -20.08 -19.48 -20.16
CA GLY A 159 -18.70 -19.92 -20.00
C GLY A 159 -18.52 -21.19 -19.17
N ASP A 160 -19.60 -21.82 -18.69
CA ASP A 160 -19.52 -22.99 -17.82
C ASP A 160 -18.86 -24.17 -18.50
N THR A 161 -18.05 -24.94 -17.78
CA THR A 161 -17.38 -26.13 -18.33
C THR A 161 -17.64 -27.40 -17.52
N ALA A 162 -18.30 -27.29 -16.37
CA ALA A 162 -18.90 -28.41 -15.65
C ALA A 162 -20.03 -27.91 -14.72
N VAL A 163 -20.84 -28.85 -14.21
CA VAL A 163 -21.64 -28.63 -13.00
C VAL A 163 -21.14 -29.58 -11.92
N CYS A 164 -20.85 -29.06 -10.74
CA CYS A 164 -20.34 -29.84 -9.62
C CYS A 164 -21.43 -30.09 -8.59
N VAL A 165 -21.51 -31.33 -8.10
CA VAL A 165 -22.38 -31.72 -6.98
C VAL A 165 -21.55 -32.34 -5.87
N HIS A 166 -22.08 -32.39 -4.66
CA HIS A 166 -21.40 -33.12 -3.58
C HIS A 166 -21.48 -34.64 -3.83
N PRO A 167 -20.40 -35.43 -3.64
CA PRO A 167 -20.39 -36.87 -3.93
C PRO A 167 -21.38 -37.68 -3.09
N GLU A 168 -21.73 -37.19 -1.89
CA GLU A 168 -22.69 -37.82 -1.00
C GLU A 168 -24.12 -37.25 -1.11
N ASP A 169 -24.38 -36.33 -2.04
CA ASP A 169 -25.73 -35.80 -2.23
C ASP A 169 -26.62 -36.82 -2.96
N GLU A 170 -27.39 -37.59 -2.21
CA GLU A 170 -28.31 -38.62 -2.72
C GLU A 170 -29.33 -38.08 -3.75
N ARG A 171 -29.60 -36.76 -3.77
CA ARG A 171 -30.45 -36.12 -4.78
C ARG A 171 -29.83 -36.16 -6.17
N PHE A 172 -28.51 -36.04 -6.30
CA PHE A 172 -27.81 -35.86 -7.57
C PHE A 172 -26.75 -36.92 -7.87
N LYS A 173 -26.45 -37.81 -6.92
CA LYS A 173 -25.45 -38.88 -7.05
C LYS A 173 -25.61 -39.76 -8.30
N HIS A 174 -26.85 -39.98 -8.72
CA HIS A 174 -27.20 -40.76 -9.92
C HIS A 174 -26.97 -40.01 -11.25
N LEU A 175 -26.62 -38.72 -11.20
CA LEU A 175 -26.32 -37.86 -12.35
C LEU A 175 -24.80 -37.64 -12.52
N ILE A 176 -23.97 -38.00 -11.55
CA ILE A 176 -22.51 -37.88 -11.64
C ILE A 176 -22.00 -38.67 -12.85
N GLY A 177 -21.17 -38.02 -13.68
CA GLY A 177 -20.62 -38.59 -14.91
C GLY A 177 -21.55 -38.51 -16.13
N LYS A 178 -22.79 -38.02 -15.97
CA LYS A 178 -23.64 -37.61 -17.10
C LYS A 178 -23.27 -36.20 -17.56
N SER A 179 -23.86 -35.77 -18.66
CA SER A 179 -23.72 -34.41 -19.18
C SER A 179 -25.01 -33.62 -19.03
N VAL A 180 -24.87 -32.31 -18.94
CA VAL A 180 -25.96 -31.34 -19.04
C VAL A 180 -25.67 -30.32 -20.12
N VAL A 181 -26.72 -29.74 -20.69
CA VAL A 181 -26.62 -28.69 -21.70
C VAL A 181 -26.52 -27.34 -21.00
N VAL A 182 -25.48 -26.57 -21.32
CA VAL A 182 -25.30 -25.21 -20.84
C VAL A 182 -26.43 -24.33 -21.39
N PRO A 183 -27.25 -23.71 -20.53
CA PRO A 183 -28.31 -22.81 -20.98
C PRO A 183 -27.79 -21.68 -21.88
N MET A 184 -28.53 -21.34 -22.94
CA MET A 184 -28.20 -20.26 -23.90
C MET A 184 -26.87 -20.39 -24.66
N SER A 185 -26.23 -21.56 -24.63
CA SER A 185 -24.93 -21.80 -25.29
C SER A 185 -25.02 -22.29 -26.74
N GLY A 186 -26.23 -22.47 -27.28
CA GLY A 186 -26.42 -23.13 -28.57
C GLY A 186 -26.28 -24.66 -28.52
N GLY A 187 -26.39 -25.28 -27.34
CA GLY A 187 -26.42 -26.73 -27.16
C GLY A 187 -25.11 -27.35 -26.66
N ARG A 188 -24.20 -26.57 -26.08
CA ARG A 188 -22.92 -27.06 -25.54
C ARG A 188 -23.17 -27.98 -24.34
N ALA A 189 -22.72 -29.23 -24.43
CA ALA A 189 -22.82 -30.20 -23.34
C ALA A 189 -21.58 -30.15 -22.45
N ILE A 190 -21.77 -30.23 -21.13
CA ILE A 190 -20.72 -30.21 -20.11
C ILE A 190 -20.94 -31.32 -19.07
N PRO A 191 -19.88 -31.90 -18.49
CA PRO A 191 -19.99 -32.98 -17.53
C PRO A 191 -20.55 -32.53 -16.18
N ILE A 192 -21.22 -33.45 -15.48
CA ILE A 192 -21.51 -33.37 -14.05
C ILE A 192 -20.37 -34.05 -13.29
N ILE A 193 -19.63 -33.27 -12.52
CA ILE A 193 -18.52 -33.73 -11.68
C ILE A 193 -18.93 -33.76 -10.20
N ALA A 194 -18.11 -34.38 -9.35
CA ALA A 194 -18.36 -34.46 -7.93
C ALA A 194 -17.15 -34.01 -7.10
N ASP A 195 -17.38 -33.12 -6.13
CA ASP A 195 -16.34 -32.61 -5.23
C ASP A 195 -16.93 -32.25 -3.85
N GLU A 196 -16.18 -32.51 -2.78
CA GLU A 196 -16.56 -32.17 -1.40
C GLU A 196 -16.57 -30.64 -1.14
N TYR A 197 -16.00 -29.85 -2.05
CA TYR A 197 -16.09 -28.39 -2.02
C TYR A 197 -17.55 -27.87 -2.10
N VAL A 198 -18.47 -28.63 -2.71
CA VAL A 198 -19.86 -28.19 -2.88
C VAL A 198 -20.64 -28.36 -1.58
N ASP A 199 -21.16 -27.25 -1.05
CA ASP A 199 -22.09 -27.27 0.07
C ASP A 199 -23.48 -27.76 -0.38
N MET A 200 -23.95 -28.87 0.20
CA MET A 200 -25.26 -29.46 -0.11
C MET A 200 -26.44 -28.57 0.32
N GLU A 201 -26.25 -27.72 1.33
CA GLU A 201 -27.29 -26.86 1.90
C GLU A 201 -27.39 -25.50 1.18
N PHE A 202 -26.32 -25.06 0.53
CA PHE A 202 -26.31 -23.78 -0.19
C PHE A 202 -27.02 -23.88 -1.56
N GLY A 203 -27.95 -22.97 -1.81
CA GLY A 203 -28.66 -22.89 -3.08
C GLY A 203 -29.43 -24.17 -3.41
N THR A 204 -28.98 -24.91 -4.41
CA THR A 204 -29.58 -26.19 -4.82
C THR A 204 -28.78 -27.42 -4.39
N GLY A 205 -27.55 -27.25 -3.90
CA GLY A 205 -26.56 -28.34 -3.76
C GLY A 205 -25.85 -28.72 -5.07
N ALA A 206 -26.08 -27.97 -6.16
CA ALA A 206 -25.33 -28.09 -7.40
C ALA A 206 -24.79 -26.72 -7.85
N LEU A 207 -23.49 -26.67 -8.12
CA LEU A 207 -22.74 -25.45 -8.41
C LEU A 207 -22.28 -25.46 -9.88
N LYS A 208 -22.58 -24.39 -10.63
CA LYS A 208 -21.95 -24.18 -11.94
C LYS A 208 -20.45 -23.96 -11.77
N ILE A 209 -19.64 -24.53 -12.66
CA ILE A 209 -18.19 -24.33 -12.67
C ILE A 209 -17.82 -23.51 -13.90
N THR A 210 -17.38 -22.26 -13.68
CA THR A 210 -16.91 -21.34 -14.72
C THR A 210 -15.44 -20.97 -14.47
N PRO A 211 -14.47 -21.83 -14.85
CA PRO A 211 -13.06 -21.62 -14.52
C PRO A 211 -12.46 -20.31 -15.03
N GLY A 212 -13.07 -19.69 -16.04
CA GLY A 212 -12.61 -18.40 -16.58
C GLY A 212 -12.98 -17.18 -15.74
N HIS A 213 -13.87 -17.30 -14.75
CA HIS A 213 -14.56 -16.15 -14.11
C HIS A 213 -14.73 -16.23 -12.58
N ASP A 214 -14.23 -17.27 -11.92
CA ASP A 214 -14.23 -17.39 -10.45
C ASP A 214 -12.96 -18.12 -9.96
N PRO A 215 -12.29 -17.65 -8.88
CA PRO A 215 -11.06 -18.29 -8.38
C PRO A 215 -11.24 -19.72 -7.87
N ASN A 216 -12.38 -20.05 -7.25
CA ASN A 216 -12.64 -21.40 -6.76
C ASN A 216 -12.99 -22.33 -7.92
N ASP A 217 -13.80 -21.85 -8.87
CA ASP A 217 -14.10 -22.58 -10.10
C ASP A 217 -12.82 -22.81 -10.92
N TYR A 218 -11.88 -21.86 -10.92
CA TYR A 218 -10.56 -22.00 -11.56
C TYR A 218 -9.73 -23.12 -10.92
N ALA A 219 -9.69 -23.18 -9.58
CA ALA A 219 -9.00 -24.24 -8.86
C ALA A 219 -9.62 -25.63 -9.15
N LEU A 220 -10.95 -25.73 -9.16
CA LEU A 220 -11.66 -26.95 -9.56
C LEU A 220 -11.41 -27.29 -11.04
N GLY A 221 -11.41 -26.29 -11.91
CA GLY A 221 -11.10 -26.45 -13.32
C GLY A 221 -9.72 -27.03 -13.55
N LYS A 222 -8.70 -26.56 -12.81
CA LYS A 222 -7.36 -27.15 -12.83
C LYS A 222 -7.33 -28.57 -12.25
N LYS A 223 -8.05 -28.83 -11.15
CA LYS A 223 -8.12 -30.14 -10.49
C LYS A 223 -8.72 -31.22 -11.39
N TYR A 224 -9.74 -30.87 -12.18
CA TYR A 224 -10.48 -31.80 -13.04
C TYR A 224 -10.13 -31.69 -14.53
N ASP A 225 -9.09 -30.92 -14.89
CA ASP A 225 -8.67 -30.69 -16.28
C ASP A 225 -9.79 -30.18 -17.19
N LEU A 226 -10.56 -29.21 -16.68
CA LEU A 226 -11.65 -28.57 -17.41
C LEU A 226 -11.11 -27.45 -18.32
N GLU A 227 -11.76 -27.28 -19.46
CA GLU A 227 -11.51 -26.14 -20.34
C GLU A 227 -11.78 -24.81 -19.60
N ILE A 228 -10.95 -23.81 -19.87
CA ILE A 228 -11.06 -22.48 -19.28
C ILE A 228 -11.58 -21.53 -20.36
N ILE A 229 -12.87 -21.22 -20.32
CA ILE A 229 -13.53 -20.35 -21.30
C ILE A 229 -13.68 -18.96 -20.72
N ASN A 230 -13.02 -17.97 -21.34
CA ASN A 230 -13.25 -16.57 -21.03
C ASN A 230 -14.39 -16.00 -21.90
N VAL A 231 -15.47 -15.51 -21.28
CA VAL A 231 -16.63 -14.91 -21.96
C VAL A 231 -16.66 -13.37 -21.92
N MET A 232 -15.66 -12.72 -21.32
CA MET A 232 -15.61 -11.25 -21.21
C MET A 232 -14.36 -10.67 -21.87
N ASN A 233 -14.50 -9.47 -22.41
CA ASN A 233 -13.42 -8.60 -22.83
C ASN A 233 -12.79 -7.90 -21.59
N LYS A 234 -11.66 -7.23 -21.80
CA LYS A 234 -10.95 -6.49 -20.73
C LYS A 234 -11.74 -5.31 -20.16
N ASP A 235 -12.75 -4.80 -20.84
CA ASP A 235 -13.68 -3.78 -20.33
C ASP A 235 -14.94 -4.38 -19.68
N ALA A 236 -14.96 -5.70 -19.51
CA ALA A 236 -16.07 -6.48 -18.99
C ALA A 236 -17.36 -6.46 -19.85
N THR A 237 -17.25 -6.07 -21.12
CA THR A 237 -18.27 -6.42 -22.12
C THR A 237 -18.14 -7.89 -22.51
N MET A 238 -19.23 -8.50 -22.95
CA MET A 238 -19.22 -9.91 -23.38
C MET A 238 -18.48 -10.08 -24.71
N ASN A 239 -17.64 -11.11 -24.83
CA ASN A 239 -16.88 -11.41 -26.06
C ASN A 239 -17.59 -12.47 -26.94
N GLY A 240 -16.95 -12.88 -28.04
CA GLY A 240 -17.53 -13.86 -28.98
C GLY A 240 -17.92 -15.22 -28.39
N ASN A 241 -17.36 -15.63 -27.25
CA ASN A 241 -17.77 -16.87 -26.56
C ASN A 241 -19.15 -16.75 -25.90
N ALA A 242 -19.69 -15.54 -25.75
CA ALA A 242 -21.03 -15.29 -25.23
C ALA A 242 -22.13 -15.38 -26.30
N GLY A 243 -21.78 -15.64 -27.57
CA GLY A 243 -22.73 -15.84 -28.66
C GLY A 243 -23.67 -14.65 -28.84
N ALA A 244 -24.97 -14.86 -28.64
CA ALA A 244 -26.01 -13.84 -28.86
C ALA A 244 -25.89 -12.60 -27.96
N TYR A 245 -25.06 -12.66 -26.92
CA TYR A 245 -24.84 -11.57 -25.97
C TYR A 245 -23.55 -10.79 -26.23
N GLU A 246 -22.80 -11.12 -27.29
CA GLU A 246 -21.56 -10.42 -27.65
C GLU A 246 -21.76 -8.90 -27.74
N GLY A 247 -20.83 -8.15 -27.13
CA GLY A 247 -20.82 -6.68 -27.10
C GLY A 247 -21.69 -6.03 -26.02
N MET A 248 -22.51 -6.79 -25.28
CA MET A 248 -23.29 -6.25 -24.15
C MET A 248 -22.39 -6.00 -22.93
N ASP A 249 -22.73 -5.00 -22.11
CA ASP A 249 -22.18 -4.90 -20.75
C ASP A 249 -22.62 -6.13 -19.92
N ARG A 250 -21.76 -6.59 -19.01
CA ARG A 250 -22.03 -7.79 -18.19
C ARG A 250 -23.31 -7.71 -17.36
N PHE A 251 -23.70 -6.53 -16.86
CA PHE A 251 -24.91 -6.37 -16.05
C PHE A 251 -26.16 -6.33 -16.95
N GLU A 252 -26.06 -5.71 -18.12
CA GLU A 252 -27.10 -5.78 -19.14
C GLU A 252 -27.29 -7.22 -19.65
N CYS A 253 -26.18 -7.93 -19.89
CA CYS A 253 -26.17 -9.34 -20.25
C CYS A 253 -26.87 -10.18 -19.18
N ARG A 254 -26.58 -9.94 -17.89
CA ARG A 254 -27.25 -10.64 -16.78
C ARG A 254 -28.78 -10.52 -16.85
N GLU A 255 -29.30 -9.32 -17.04
CA GLU A 255 -30.75 -9.08 -17.14
C GLU A 255 -31.35 -9.74 -18.39
N LYS A 256 -30.64 -9.61 -19.52
CA LYS A 256 -31.08 -10.15 -20.80
C LYS A 256 -31.11 -11.68 -20.82
N LEU A 257 -30.05 -12.30 -20.31
CA LEU A 257 -29.90 -13.75 -20.19
C LEU A 257 -30.96 -14.34 -19.26
N TRP A 258 -31.27 -13.68 -18.14
CA TRP A 258 -32.41 -14.05 -17.30
C TRP A 258 -33.73 -14.03 -18.08
N SER A 259 -34.03 -12.93 -18.78
CA SER A 259 -35.27 -12.79 -19.54
C SER A 259 -35.41 -13.83 -20.65
N ASP A 260 -34.31 -14.20 -21.32
CA ASP A 260 -34.35 -15.18 -22.39
C ASP A 260 -34.49 -16.61 -21.84
N MET A 261 -33.82 -16.94 -20.71
CA MET A 261 -34.03 -18.21 -20.01
C MET A 261 -35.44 -18.38 -19.46
N GLU A 262 -36.08 -17.29 -19.03
CA GLU A 262 -37.48 -17.32 -18.60
C GLU A 262 -38.42 -17.68 -19.77
N LYS A 263 -38.17 -17.14 -20.98
CA LYS A 263 -38.94 -17.48 -22.19
C LYS A 263 -38.77 -18.92 -22.62
N GLU A 264 -37.58 -19.50 -22.40
CA GLU A 264 -37.30 -20.90 -22.68
C GLU A 264 -37.72 -21.86 -21.54
N GLY A 265 -38.29 -21.35 -20.44
CA GLY A 265 -38.74 -22.17 -19.32
C GLY A 265 -37.60 -22.80 -18.50
N LEU A 266 -36.38 -22.27 -18.63
CA LEU A 266 -35.16 -22.73 -17.96
C LEU A 266 -34.94 -22.07 -16.59
N VAL A 267 -35.81 -21.15 -16.19
CA VAL A 267 -35.76 -20.48 -14.89
C VAL A 267 -36.58 -21.26 -13.85
N ILE A 268 -36.09 -21.32 -12.61
CA ILE A 268 -36.80 -21.89 -11.46
C ILE A 268 -37.36 -20.75 -10.57
N LYS A 269 -36.48 -19.87 -10.07
CA LYS A 269 -36.81 -18.73 -9.21
C LYS A 269 -35.60 -17.79 -9.06
N ALA A 270 -35.82 -16.62 -8.46
CA ALA A 270 -34.76 -15.73 -7.99
C ALA A 270 -35.11 -15.21 -6.59
N ASP A 271 -34.21 -15.43 -5.64
CA ASP A 271 -34.39 -15.02 -4.25
C ASP A 271 -33.46 -13.85 -3.90
N PRO A 272 -33.87 -12.91 -3.03
CA PRO A 272 -32.97 -11.90 -2.49
C PRO A 272 -31.78 -12.55 -1.77
N HIS A 273 -30.57 -12.06 -2.01
CA HIS A 273 -29.35 -12.59 -1.41
C HIS A 273 -28.31 -11.49 -1.22
N THR A 274 -27.83 -11.32 0.01
CA THR A 274 -26.73 -10.40 0.31
C THR A 274 -25.42 -11.01 -0.16
N GLN A 275 -24.64 -10.24 -0.92
CA GLN A 275 -23.39 -10.68 -1.51
C GLN A 275 -22.22 -9.86 -0.98
N ARG A 276 -21.06 -10.51 -0.89
CA ARG A 276 -19.80 -9.86 -0.61
C ARG A 276 -19.10 -9.53 -1.94
N VAL A 277 -19.20 -8.28 -2.37
CA VAL A 277 -18.76 -7.83 -3.69
C VAL A 277 -17.31 -7.31 -3.62
N PRO A 278 -16.38 -7.82 -4.43
CA PRO A 278 -15.03 -7.30 -4.52
C PRO A 278 -14.99 -6.02 -5.37
N ARG A 279 -14.38 -4.95 -4.86
CA ARG A 279 -14.23 -3.67 -5.53
C ARG A 279 -12.78 -3.20 -5.54
N SER A 280 -12.39 -2.56 -6.64
CA SER A 280 -11.10 -1.89 -6.75
C SER A 280 -10.99 -0.80 -5.68
N GLN A 281 -9.94 -0.84 -4.85
CA GLN A 281 -9.69 0.20 -3.85
C GLN A 281 -9.57 1.60 -4.47
N ARG A 282 -9.10 1.69 -5.73
CA ARG A 282 -8.79 2.97 -6.38
C ARG A 282 -9.92 3.46 -7.27
N GLY A 283 -10.44 2.60 -8.14
CA GLY A 283 -11.49 2.98 -9.09
C GLY A 283 -12.91 2.75 -8.56
N GLY A 284 -13.08 1.90 -7.55
CA GLY A 284 -14.38 1.58 -6.93
C GLY A 284 -15.27 0.65 -7.74
N GLU A 285 -14.87 0.28 -8.95
CA GLU A 285 -15.56 -0.68 -9.81
C GLU A 285 -15.50 -2.10 -9.25
N ILE A 286 -16.45 -2.94 -9.65
CA ILE A 286 -16.47 -4.35 -9.29
C ILE A 286 -15.32 -5.06 -10.02
N ILE A 287 -14.52 -5.79 -9.26
CA ILE A 287 -13.40 -6.60 -9.76
C ILE A 287 -13.94 -7.82 -10.49
N GLU A 288 -13.37 -8.10 -11.66
CA GLU A 288 -13.66 -9.30 -12.43
C GLU A 288 -12.51 -10.30 -12.28
N PRO A 289 -12.76 -11.54 -11.84
CA PRO A 289 -11.78 -12.60 -11.95
C PRO A 289 -11.58 -12.91 -13.44
N LEU A 290 -10.35 -12.81 -13.93
CA LEU A 290 -10.02 -13.09 -15.33
C LEU A 290 -8.72 -13.89 -15.42
N VAL A 291 -8.70 -14.93 -16.25
CA VAL A 291 -7.45 -15.68 -16.50
C VAL A 291 -6.55 -14.89 -17.44
N SER A 292 -5.36 -14.54 -16.96
CA SER A 292 -4.40 -13.73 -17.70
C SER A 292 -2.98 -14.23 -17.51
N SER A 293 -2.18 -14.14 -18.58
CA SER A 293 -0.72 -14.31 -18.50
C SER A 293 -0.10 -13.08 -17.85
N GLN A 294 0.53 -13.26 -16.70
CA GLN A 294 1.16 -12.18 -15.93
C GLN A 294 2.55 -12.57 -15.44
N TRP A 295 3.31 -11.58 -15.00
CA TRP A 295 4.58 -11.76 -14.32
C TRP A 295 4.37 -11.82 -12.81
N PHE A 296 4.98 -12.82 -12.19
CA PHE A 296 4.89 -13.09 -10.77
C PHE A 296 6.26 -13.17 -10.12
N VAL A 297 6.30 -12.82 -8.84
CA VAL A 297 7.42 -13.07 -7.94
C VAL A 297 7.02 -14.12 -6.92
N LYS A 298 7.80 -15.20 -6.81
CA LYS A 298 7.65 -16.22 -5.77
C LYS A 298 7.94 -15.63 -4.41
N THR A 299 6.97 -15.64 -3.52
CA THR A 299 7.07 -14.92 -2.24
C THR A 299 7.42 -15.82 -1.06
N GLU A 300 7.02 -17.09 -1.07
CA GLU A 300 7.13 -18.02 0.08
C GLU A 300 8.53 -18.00 0.73
N GLY A 301 9.59 -18.20 -0.07
CA GLY A 301 10.97 -18.23 0.43
C GLY A 301 11.47 -16.89 0.97
N MET A 302 11.06 -15.77 0.36
CA MET A 302 11.42 -14.43 0.86
C MET A 302 10.60 -14.05 2.10
N GLY A 303 9.32 -14.44 2.14
CA GLY A 303 8.44 -14.27 3.29
C GLY A 303 8.96 -15.03 4.50
N ALA A 304 9.44 -16.26 4.31
CA ALA A 304 10.09 -17.03 5.37
C ALA A 304 11.34 -16.34 5.93
N LYS A 305 12.16 -15.69 5.08
CA LYS A 305 13.31 -14.88 5.54
C LYS A 305 12.85 -13.67 6.37
N ALA A 306 11.79 -12.99 5.93
CA ALA A 306 11.24 -11.83 6.64
C ALA A 306 10.58 -12.20 7.98
N LEU A 307 9.93 -13.37 8.07
CA LEU A 307 9.46 -13.96 9.33
C LEU A 307 10.62 -14.20 10.29
N LYS A 308 11.66 -14.88 9.80
CA LYS A 308 12.84 -15.22 10.58
C LYS A 308 13.58 -13.97 11.09
N ALA A 309 13.67 -12.92 10.29
CA ALA A 309 14.31 -11.67 10.71
C ALA A 309 13.59 -11.01 11.91
N VAL A 310 12.26 -11.11 12.00
CA VAL A 310 11.52 -10.64 13.17
C VAL A 310 11.68 -11.59 14.35
N GLU A 311 11.64 -12.90 14.12
CA GLU A 311 11.84 -13.93 15.14
C GLU A 311 13.22 -13.84 15.81
N ASP A 312 14.28 -13.67 15.01
CA ASP A 312 15.67 -13.57 15.47
C ASP A 312 15.98 -12.19 16.11
N GLY A 313 15.09 -11.21 15.96
CA GLY A 313 15.23 -9.87 16.50
C GLY A 313 16.05 -8.89 15.64
N ASP A 314 16.38 -9.28 14.40
CA ASP A 314 17.01 -8.39 13.42
C ASP A 314 16.07 -7.24 13.01
N ILE A 315 14.76 -7.49 13.03
CA ILE A 315 13.71 -6.47 12.80
C ILE A 315 12.78 -6.46 14.03
N LYS A 316 12.69 -5.31 14.71
CA LYS A 316 11.75 -5.10 15.80
C LYS A 316 10.52 -4.33 15.34
N ILE A 317 9.32 -4.87 15.55
CA ILE A 317 8.06 -4.18 15.23
C ILE A 317 7.49 -3.48 16.47
N VAL A 318 7.21 -2.18 16.35
CA VAL A 318 6.64 -1.34 17.41
C VAL A 318 5.30 -0.77 16.94
N PRO A 319 4.18 -1.02 17.65
CA PRO A 319 4.05 -1.85 18.86
C PRO A 319 4.07 -3.35 18.55
N GLN A 320 4.56 -4.15 19.51
CA GLN A 320 4.78 -5.60 19.38
C GLN A 320 3.55 -6.39 18.93
N ARG A 321 2.33 -5.92 19.22
CA ARG A 321 1.09 -6.59 18.80
C ARG A 321 0.98 -6.81 17.28
N PHE A 322 1.66 -5.99 16.46
CA PHE A 322 1.66 -6.16 15.01
C PHE A 322 2.54 -7.34 14.54
N GLU A 323 3.41 -7.90 15.39
CA GLU A 323 4.17 -9.12 15.06
C GLU A 323 3.24 -10.30 14.77
N LYS A 324 2.13 -10.44 15.50
CA LYS A 324 1.14 -11.49 15.21
C LYS A 324 0.47 -11.28 13.86
N ILE A 325 0.17 -10.03 13.51
CA ILE A 325 -0.45 -9.64 12.24
C ILE A 325 0.53 -9.89 11.08
N TRP A 326 1.79 -9.52 11.26
CA TRP A 326 2.91 -9.82 10.38
C TRP A 326 3.08 -11.33 10.15
N ASN A 327 3.14 -12.11 11.23
CA ASN A 327 3.36 -13.54 11.16
C ASN A 327 2.25 -14.27 10.41
N ASN A 328 0.99 -13.97 10.73
CA ASN A 328 -0.15 -14.57 10.06
C ASN A 328 -0.11 -14.27 8.55
N TRP A 329 0.14 -13.01 8.17
CA TRP A 329 0.11 -12.61 6.77
C TRP A 329 1.24 -13.23 5.94
N LEU A 330 2.46 -13.30 6.48
CA LEU A 330 3.60 -13.90 5.78
C LEU A 330 3.57 -15.43 5.76
N THR A 331 2.85 -16.07 6.68
CA THR A 331 2.68 -17.53 6.68
C THR A 331 1.79 -17.98 5.51
N ASP A 332 0.74 -17.21 5.21
CA ASP A 332 -0.23 -17.51 4.14
C ASP A 332 0.00 -16.65 2.88
N ILE A 333 1.25 -16.21 2.64
CA ILE A 333 1.58 -15.36 1.50
C ILE A 333 1.52 -16.13 0.18
N HIS A 334 0.89 -15.52 -0.82
CA HIS A 334 0.80 -16.05 -2.19
C HIS A 334 1.79 -15.34 -3.12
N ASP A 335 2.06 -15.95 -4.27
CA ASP A 335 2.92 -15.36 -5.29
C ASP A 335 2.39 -14.01 -5.76
N TRP A 336 3.29 -13.05 -5.85
CA TRP A 336 2.93 -11.66 -6.06
C TRP A 336 2.89 -11.34 -7.54
N CYS A 337 1.71 -11.01 -8.06
CA CYS A 337 1.54 -10.46 -9.40
C CYS A 337 2.19 -9.07 -9.49
N VAL A 338 3.28 -8.95 -10.25
CA VAL A 338 4.08 -7.72 -10.37
C VAL A 338 3.86 -6.98 -11.68
N SER A 339 3.19 -7.56 -12.68
CA SER A 339 2.84 -6.85 -13.92
C SER A 339 1.55 -6.04 -13.76
N ARG A 340 1.49 -4.92 -14.47
CA ARG A 340 0.34 -4.01 -14.56
C ARG A 340 0.21 -3.52 -15.99
N GLN A 341 -1.02 -3.52 -16.53
CA GLN A 341 -1.33 -3.06 -17.89
C GLN A 341 -1.54 -1.54 -17.92
N LEU A 342 -0.67 -0.82 -17.22
CA LEU A 342 -0.66 0.63 -17.10
C LEU A 342 0.37 1.21 -18.08
N TRP A 343 0.23 2.51 -18.37
CA TRP A 343 1.23 3.21 -19.19
C TRP A 343 2.27 3.89 -18.32
N TRP A 344 1.87 4.35 -17.12
CA TRP A 344 2.74 4.99 -16.14
C TRP A 344 3.35 3.99 -15.16
N GLY A 345 4.68 3.89 -15.16
CA GLY A 345 5.46 3.01 -14.28
C GLY A 345 6.76 2.55 -14.95
N HIS A 346 7.52 1.72 -14.24
CA HIS A 346 8.73 1.11 -14.78
C HIS A 346 8.35 -0.01 -15.76
N ARG A 347 8.72 0.09 -17.04
CA ARG A 347 8.50 -1.01 -17.98
C ARG A 347 9.23 -2.27 -17.51
N ILE A 348 8.57 -3.42 -17.63
CA ILE A 348 9.18 -4.69 -17.25
C ILE A 348 10.40 -4.94 -18.16
N PRO A 349 11.57 -5.30 -17.59
CA PRO A 349 12.81 -5.52 -18.34
C PRO A 349 12.82 -6.91 -19.02
N VAL A 350 11.83 -7.15 -19.88
CA VAL A 350 11.65 -8.35 -20.70
C VAL A 350 11.54 -7.93 -22.16
N TRP A 351 12.20 -8.65 -23.07
CA TRP A 351 12.09 -8.47 -24.51
C TRP A 351 11.65 -9.76 -25.17
N TYR A 352 10.57 -9.69 -25.94
CA TYR A 352 10.08 -10.78 -26.77
C TYR A 352 10.89 -10.87 -28.07
N VAL A 353 11.18 -12.10 -28.50
CA VAL A 353 11.92 -12.37 -29.73
C VAL A 353 10.93 -12.53 -30.89
N GLY A 354 10.99 -11.60 -31.85
CA GLY A 354 10.04 -11.53 -32.96
C GLY A 354 8.64 -11.07 -32.52
N ASP A 355 7.61 -11.55 -33.23
CA ASP A 355 6.22 -11.12 -33.01
C ASP A 355 5.48 -11.92 -31.93
N SER A 356 6.02 -13.08 -31.53
CA SER A 356 5.39 -13.98 -30.55
C SER A 356 5.88 -13.72 -29.13
N GLU A 357 5.03 -13.96 -28.14
CA GLU A 357 5.41 -13.83 -26.73
C GLU A 357 5.88 -15.15 -26.09
N SER A 358 6.10 -16.19 -26.90
CA SER A 358 6.52 -17.51 -26.43
C SER A 358 8.00 -17.60 -26.07
N GLU A 359 8.83 -16.74 -26.67
CA GLU A 359 10.26 -16.68 -26.42
C GLU A 359 10.65 -15.26 -26.01
N TYR A 360 11.40 -15.14 -24.92
CA TYR A 360 11.80 -13.85 -24.35
C TYR A 360 13.19 -13.91 -23.72
N VAL A 361 13.78 -12.73 -23.57
CA VAL A 361 15.01 -12.50 -22.78
C VAL A 361 14.75 -11.46 -21.71
N VAL A 362 15.41 -11.61 -20.55
CA VAL A 362 15.37 -10.66 -19.44
C VAL A 362 16.71 -9.95 -19.35
N ALA A 363 16.72 -8.62 -19.40
CA ALA A 363 17.94 -7.82 -19.57
C ALA A 363 17.79 -6.42 -18.94
N ARG A 364 18.89 -5.73 -18.62
CA ARG A 364 18.82 -4.39 -18.00
C ARG A 364 18.45 -3.30 -19.00
N ASN A 365 18.77 -3.51 -20.28
CA ASN A 365 18.59 -2.55 -21.36
C ASN A 365 18.56 -3.25 -22.73
N ASP A 366 18.35 -2.47 -23.78
CA ASP A 366 18.25 -2.98 -25.17
C ASP A 366 19.55 -3.62 -25.68
N GLU A 367 20.71 -3.16 -25.22
CA GLU A 367 22.02 -3.70 -25.62
C GLU A 367 22.21 -5.11 -25.05
N GLU A 368 22.01 -5.27 -23.74
CA GLU A 368 22.07 -6.58 -23.06
C GLU A 368 20.99 -7.54 -23.61
N ALA A 369 19.80 -7.04 -23.95
CA ALA A 369 18.74 -7.86 -24.55
C ALA A 369 19.18 -8.44 -25.90
N ARG A 370 19.86 -7.63 -26.73
CA ARG A 370 20.39 -8.06 -28.03
C ARG A 370 21.50 -9.10 -27.86
N GLU A 371 22.43 -8.85 -26.95
CA GLU A 371 23.51 -9.81 -26.64
C GLU A 371 22.94 -11.17 -26.19
N LYS A 372 21.95 -11.16 -25.29
CA LYS A 372 21.28 -12.38 -24.81
C LYS A 372 20.52 -13.10 -25.92
N ALA A 373 19.80 -12.36 -26.78
CA ALA A 373 19.10 -12.96 -27.92
C ALA A 373 20.07 -13.62 -28.91
N THR A 374 21.19 -12.97 -29.22
CA THR A 374 22.24 -13.55 -30.08
C THR A 374 22.90 -14.76 -29.44
N ALA A 375 23.12 -14.76 -28.12
CA ALA A 375 23.63 -15.92 -27.41
C ALA A 375 22.68 -17.14 -27.44
N LEU A 376 21.36 -16.91 -27.58
CA LEU A 376 20.36 -17.96 -27.79
C LEU A 376 20.29 -18.46 -29.26
N GLY A 377 21.11 -17.90 -30.15
CA GLY A 377 21.20 -18.31 -31.56
C GLY A 377 20.37 -17.48 -32.53
N HIS A 378 19.76 -16.38 -32.08
CA HIS A 378 19.02 -15.48 -32.96
C HIS A 378 19.97 -14.52 -33.71
N PRO A 379 19.69 -14.20 -35.00
CA PRO A 379 20.43 -13.17 -35.73
C PRO A 379 20.48 -11.83 -34.98
N GLU A 380 21.56 -11.06 -35.14
CA GLU A 380 21.76 -9.77 -34.48
C GLU A 380 20.67 -8.72 -34.84
N ASP A 381 20.11 -8.83 -36.05
CA ASP A 381 19.03 -7.99 -36.58
C ASP A 381 17.63 -8.48 -36.21
N THR A 382 17.52 -9.52 -35.38
CA THR A 382 16.22 -10.03 -34.93
C THR A 382 15.44 -8.91 -34.21
N PRO A 383 14.17 -8.66 -34.60
CA PRO A 383 13.34 -7.70 -33.91
C PRO A 383 13.13 -8.12 -32.45
N LEU A 384 13.42 -7.20 -31.53
CA LEU A 384 13.13 -7.37 -30.11
C LEU A 384 12.09 -6.33 -29.70
N ARG A 385 11.01 -6.79 -29.08
CA ARG A 385 9.94 -5.94 -28.56
C ARG A 385 9.93 -6.02 -27.04
N GLN A 386 10.24 -4.92 -26.37
CA GLN A 386 10.13 -4.87 -24.91
C GLN A 386 8.67 -5.06 -24.46
N GLU A 387 8.48 -5.73 -23.33
CA GLU A 387 7.21 -5.85 -22.61
C GLU A 387 6.55 -4.49 -22.38
N GLU A 388 5.26 -4.38 -22.71
CA GLU A 388 4.49 -3.14 -22.63
C GLU A 388 3.92 -2.89 -21.23
N ASP A 389 3.75 -3.97 -20.47
CA ASP A 389 3.38 -3.93 -19.06
C ASP A 389 4.45 -3.18 -18.25
N VAL A 390 3.98 -2.52 -17.20
CA VAL A 390 4.82 -1.89 -16.18
C VAL A 390 4.80 -2.71 -14.91
N LEU A 391 5.82 -2.52 -14.08
CA LEU A 391 5.89 -3.11 -12.75
C LEU A 391 4.91 -2.42 -11.80
N ASP A 392 4.37 -3.22 -10.88
CA ASP A 392 3.66 -2.77 -9.70
C ASP A 392 4.50 -1.71 -8.96
N THR A 393 3.88 -0.60 -8.57
CA THR A 393 4.50 0.46 -7.78
C THR A 393 5.20 -0.09 -6.54
N TRP A 394 4.61 -1.10 -5.89
CA TRP A 394 5.19 -1.72 -4.70
C TRP A 394 6.50 -2.48 -4.99
N PHE A 395 6.76 -2.85 -6.25
CA PHE A 395 8.03 -3.42 -6.69
C PHE A 395 9.16 -2.40 -6.59
N SER A 396 8.98 -1.20 -7.15
CA SER A 396 9.98 -0.13 -7.01
C SER A 396 10.10 0.37 -5.58
N SER A 397 8.96 0.57 -4.89
CA SER A 397 8.96 1.13 -3.54
C SER A 397 9.51 0.13 -2.50
N GLY A 398 9.48 -1.17 -2.79
CA GLY A 398 10.14 -2.21 -2.00
C GLY A 398 11.67 -2.12 -2.01
N LEU A 399 12.27 -1.44 -2.99
CA LEU A 399 13.73 -1.26 -3.09
C LEU A 399 14.25 -0.02 -2.34
N TRP A 400 13.35 0.81 -1.83
CA TRP A 400 13.65 2.12 -1.23
C TRP A 400 14.83 2.13 -0.24
N PRO A 401 14.93 1.19 0.73
CA PRO A 401 15.94 1.29 1.80
C PRO A 401 17.40 1.19 1.34
N PHE A 402 17.64 0.58 0.18
CA PHE A 402 18.99 0.34 -0.32
C PHE A 402 19.23 0.99 -1.68
N ALA A 403 18.21 1.08 -2.54
CA ALA A 403 18.35 1.74 -3.84
C ALA A 403 18.62 3.26 -3.68
N THR A 404 17.95 3.92 -2.74
CA THR A 404 18.11 5.38 -2.54
C THR A 404 19.47 5.80 -1.99
N VAL A 405 20.23 4.85 -1.45
CA VAL A 405 21.59 5.06 -0.92
C VAL A 405 22.69 4.46 -1.81
N GLY A 406 22.35 4.09 -3.05
CA GLY A 406 23.32 3.77 -4.10
C GLY A 406 23.39 2.31 -4.54
N TRP A 407 22.52 1.43 -4.06
CA TRP A 407 22.39 0.10 -4.67
C TRP A 407 21.71 0.20 -6.05
N PRO A 408 22.15 -0.56 -7.07
CA PRO A 408 23.22 -1.57 -7.04
C PRO A 408 24.63 -1.02 -7.31
N ALA A 409 24.75 0.17 -7.88
CA ALA A 409 26.01 0.71 -8.40
C ALA A 409 27.15 0.76 -7.35
N ALA A 410 26.81 1.01 -6.08
CA ALA A 410 27.75 1.15 -4.98
C ALA A 410 27.80 -0.06 -4.04
N GLU A 411 27.26 -1.23 -4.42
CA GLU A 411 27.15 -2.40 -3.54
C GLU A 411 28.50 -2.91 -3.01
N ASN A 412 29.59 -2.64 -3.74
CA ASN A 412 30.95 -3.04 -3.40
C ASN A 412 31.85 -1.86 -2.96
N ASP A 413 31.28 -0.66 -2.78
CA ASP A 413 32.04 0.53 -2.37
C ASP A 413 31.90 0.77 -0.85
N PRO A 414 32.98 0.60 -0.06
CA PRO A 414 32.95 0.78 1.39
C PRO A 414 32.79 2.25 1.83
N GLU A 415 33.05 3.21 0.94
CA GLU A 415 32.91 4.65 1.24
C GLU A 415 31.55 5.21 0.79
N SER A 416 30.67 4.36 0.28
CA SER A 416 29.34 4.75 -0.22
C SER A 416 28.34 5.06 0.90
N ASP A 417 27.28 5.79 0.53
CA ASP A 417 26.13 5.98 1.42
C ASP A 417 25.46 4.64 1.78
N LEU A 418 25.46 3.67 0.87
CA LEU A 418 24.96 2.31 1.13
C LEU A 418 25.76 1.67 2.27
N ALA A 419 27.09 1.70 2.23
CA ALA A 419 27.92 1.15 3.30
C ALA A 419 27.72 1.88 4.64
N ARG A 420 27.43 3.18 4.61
CA ARG A 420 27.30 4.03 5.79
C ARG A 420 25.92 4.00 6.44
N PHE A 421 24.86 3.93 5.65
CA PHE A 421 23.48 4.17 6.09
C PHE A 421 22.53 2.98 5.88
N TYR A 422 23.00 1.86 5.30
CA TYR A 422 22.24 0.62 5.20
C TYR A 422 22.87 -0.51 6.05
N PRO A 423 22.10 -1.21 6.90
CA PRO A 423 20.66 -1.07 7.16
C PRO A 423 20.21 0.24 7.83
N GLY A 424 18.95 0.61 7.62
CA GLY A 424 18.34 1.79 8.24
C GLY A 424 18.01 1.58 9.73
N THR A 425 18.16 2.61 10.57
CA THR A 425 17.91 2.45 12.01
C THR A 425 16.42 2.34 12.38
N CYS A 426 15.54 3.02 11.65
CA CYS A 426 14.11 3.02 11.92
C CYS A 426 13.33 3.34 10.65
N LEU A 427 12.38 2.48 10.30
CA LEU A 427 11.32 2.78 9.36
C LEU A 427 10.08 3.23 10.13
N GLU A 428 9.60 4.44 9.87
CA GLU A 428 8.35 4.95 10.43
C GLU A 428 7.26 4.97 9.36
N THR A 429 6.09 4.40 9.65
CA THR A 429 4.96 4.42 8.72
C THR A 429 3.62 4.10 9.40
N GLY A 430 2.51 4.29 8.68
CA GLY A 430 1.18 3.85 9.11
C GLY A 430 1.03 2.34 8.99
N TYR A 431 0.25 1.73 9.89
CA TYR A 431 0.03 0.28 9.85
C TYR A 431 -0.69 -0.21 8.58
N ASP A 432 -1.34 0.69 7.82
CA ASP A 432 -2.11 0.38 6.62
C ASP A 432 -1.25 -0.12 5.46
N ILE A 433 0.04 0.22 5.44
CA ILE A 433 1.00 -0.25 4.43
C ILE A 433 2.05 -1.24 4.98
N LEU A 434 1.78 -1.86 6.13
CA LEU A 434 2.61 -2.92 6.70
C LEU A 434 2.89 -4.04 5.69
N PHE A 435 1.90 -4.44 4.90
CA PHE A 435 2.05 -5.53 3.94
C PHE A 435 2.44 -5.08 2.53
N PHE A 436 1.87 -3.96 2.09
CA PHE A 436 2.17 -3.37 0.79
C PHE A 436 3.62 -2.89 0.68
N TRP A 437 4.17 -2.36 1.76
CA TRP A 437 5.47 -1.69 1.73
C TRP A 437 6.48 -2.33 2.66
N VAL A 438 6.21 -2.39 3.97
CA VAL A 438 7.19 -2.88 4.95
C VAL A 438 7.59 -4.33 4.67
N ALA A 439 6.61 -5.21 4.44
CA ALA A 439 6.88 -6.60 4.10
C ALA A 439 7.63 -6.74 2.76
N ARG A 440 7.30 -5.92 1.76
CA ARG A 440 8.02 -5.92 0.46
C ARG A 440 9.46 -5.48 0.62
N MET A 441 9.73 -4.43 1.39
CA MET A 441 11.09 -3.98 1.72
C MET A 441 11.88 -5.05 2.48
N ALA A 442 11.27 -5.72 3.46
CA ALA A 442 11.91 -6.80 4.20
C ALA A 442 12.29 -7.97 3.28
N MET A 443 11.33 -8.46 2.48
CA MET A 443 11.55 -9.55 1.52
C MET A 443 12.65 -9.21 0.51
N MET A 444 12.55 -8.05 -0.15
CA MET A 444 13.51 -7.64 -1.17
C MET A 444 14.89 -7.31 -0.60
N GLY A 445 14.96 -6.62 0.54
CA GLY A 445 16.22 -6.30 1.21
C GLY A 445 16.99 -7.56 1.60
N LEU A 446 16.32 -8.53 2.23
CA LEU A 446 16.93 -9.81 2.62
C LEU A 446 17.32 -10.65 1.41
N GLU A 447 16.54 -10.64 0.34
CA GLU A 447 16.82 -11.44 -0.86
C GLU A 447 17.97 -10.86 -1.72
N LEU A 448 17.99 -9.53 -1.91
CA LEU A 448 18.91 -8.87 -2.83
C LEU A 448 20.23 -8.46 -2.18
N THR A 449 20.21 -8.13 -0.88
CA THR A 449 21.39 -7.64 -0.15
C THR A 449 21.89 -8.61 0.92
N GLY A 450 21.07 -9.59 1.31
CA GLY A 450 21.37 -10.52 2.41
C GLY A 450 21.24 -9.90 3.82
N LYS A 451 20.75 -8.66 3.94
CA LYS A 451 20.57 -7.96 5.22
C LYS A 451 19.12 -7.53 5.42
N ALA A 452 18.68 -7.49 6.68
CA ALA A 452 17.42 -6.83 7.02
C ALA A 452 17.52 -5.34 6.63
N PRO A 453 16.49 -4.75 6.01
CA PRO A 453 16.56 -3.38 5.52
C PRO A 453 16.54 -2.32 6.62
N PHE A 454 16.02 -2.66 7.80
CA PHE A 454 15.93 -1.77 8.95
C PHE A 454 15.91 -2.53 10.27
N ASP A 455 16.40 -1.90 11.34
CA ASP A 455 16.44 -2.50 12.68
C ASP A 455 15.06 -2.43 13.38
N VAL A 456 14.31 -1.34 13.14
CA VAL A 456 13.02 -1.08 13.81
C VAL A 456 11.97 -0.64 12.79
N VAL A 457 10.77 -1.23 12.88
CA VAL A 457 9.55 -0.76 12.23
C VAL A 457 8.66 -0.10 13.27
N TYR A 458 8.55 1.22 13.23
CA TYR A 458 7.63 1.98 14.05
C TYR A 458 6.33 2.24 13.29
N LEU A 459 5.25 1.63 13.76
CA LEU A 459 3.91 1.75 13.19
C LEU A 459 3.09 2.76 14.00
N HIS A 460 2.75 3.89 13.38
CA HIS A 460 1.76 4.82 13.93
C HIS A 460 0.34 4.45 13.45
N GLY A 461 -0.67 4.96 14.15
CA GLY A 461 -2.05 4.87 13.67
C GLY A 461 -2.36 5.94 12.62
N LEU A 462 -3.56 5.90 12.06
CA LEU A 462 -4.03 6.83 11.06
C LEU A 462 -4.70 8.04 11.72
N VAL A 463 -4.50 9.22 11.13
CA VAL A 463 -5.29 10.39 11.49
C VAL A 463 -6.69 10.23 10.91
N ARG A 464 -7.71 10.37 11.76
CA ARG A 464 -9.13 10.25 11.43
C ARG A 464 -9.79 11.62 11.47
N ALA A 465 -10.94 11.75 10.81
CA ALA A 465 -11.80 12.91 10.97
C ALA A 465 -12.30 13.01 12.43
N PRO A 466 -12.85 14.17 12.86
CA PRO A 466 -13.33 14.35 14.23
C PRO A 466 -14.38 13.32 14.68
N ASP A 467 -15.16 12.77 13.75
CA ASP A 467 -16.16 11.73 13.99
C ASP A 467 -15.57 10.30 14.03
N GLY A 468 -14.25 10.16 13.89
CA GLY A 468 -13.54 8.88 13.86
C GLY A 468 -13.49 8.21 12.47
N SER A 469 -14.11 8.78 11.44
CA SER A 469 -14.10 8.21 10.10
C SER A 469 -12.73 8.33 9.42
N LYS A 470 -12.41 7.41 8.49
CA LYS A 470 -11.21 7.51 7.63
C LYS A 470 -11.28 8.83 6.83
N MET A 471 -10.21 9.63 6.88
CA MET A 471 -10.08 10.77 5.98
C MET A 471 -9.82 10.30 4.55
N SER A 472 -10.55 10.83 3.58
CA SER A 472 -10.28 10.60 2.16
C SER A 472 -10.74 11.77 1.30
N LYS A 473 -10.00 12.04 0.22
CA LYS A 473 -10.34 13.13 -0.73
C LYS A 473 -11.77 12.97 -1.25
N THR A 474 -12.19 11.73 -1.54
CA THR A 474 -13.54 11.41 -2.03
C THR A 474 -14.65 11.73 -1.02
N LYS A 475 -14.39 11.59 0.28
CA LYS A 475 -15.36 11.92 1.34
C LYS A 475 -15.40 13.42 1.66
N GLY A 476 -14.49 14.22 1.10
CA GLY A 476 -14.40 15.65 1.36
C GLY A 476 -14.06 16.01 2.81
N ASN A 477 -13.61 15.05 3.62
CA ASN A 477 -13.29 15.22 5.04
C ASN A 477 -11.78 15.34 5.31
N VAL A 478 -11.01 15.75 4.29
CA VAL A 478 -9.56 15.97 4.40
C VAL A 478 -9.30 17.41 4.84
N ILE A 479 -8.33 17.58 5.73
CA ILE A 479 -7.84 18.89 6.15
C ILE A 479 -6.44 19.07 5.57
N ASP A 480 -6.19 20.17 4.86
CA ASP A 480 -4.86 20.48 4.34
C ASP A 480 -3.93 20.90 5.51
N PRO A 481 -2.76 20.27 5.65
CA PRO A 481 -1.77 20.69 6.63
C PRO A 481 -1.36 22.17 6.49
N LEU A 482 -1.34 22.74 5.28
CA LEU A 482 -0.96 24.15 5.07
C LEU A 482 -1.96 25.11 5.69
N ASP A 483 -3.26 24.87 5.47
CA ASP A 483 -4.33 25.68 6.06
C ASP A 483 -4.26 25.62 7.60
N THR A 484 -3.98 24.43 8.12
CA THR A 484 -3.83 24.22 9.57
C THR A 484 -2.58 24.92 10.12
N VAL A 485 -1.46 24.89 9.38
CA VAL A 485 -0.21 25.60 9.74
C VAL A 485 -0.42 27.11 9.71
N GLU A 486 -1.14 27.63 8.71
CA GLU A 486 -1.45 29.06 8.63
C GLU A 486 -2.29 29.53 9.84
N GLN A 487 -3.28 28.72 10.25
CA GLN A 487 -4.19 29.08 11.33
C GLN A 487 -3.61 28.87 12.74
N TYR A 488 -2.85 27.79 12.96
CA TYR A 488 -2.42 27.35 14.29
C TYR A 488 -0.90 27.30 14.48
N GLY A 489 -0.12 27.39 13.41
CA GLY A 489 1.34 27.23 13.42
C GLY A 489 1.80 25.78 13.32
N ALA A 490 2.94 25.56 12.68
CA ALA A 490 3.53 24.23 12.47
C ALA A 490 3.85 23.50 13.78
N ASP A 491 4.37 24.21 14.78
CA ASP A 491 4.69 23.62 16.08
C ASP A 491 3.46 23.07 16.79
N SER A 492 2.35 23.81 16.76
CA SER A 492 1.07 23.39 17.35
C SER A 492 0.55 22.11 16.69
N LEU A 493 0.61 22.04 15.35
CA LEU A 493 0.20 20.87 14.60
C LEU A 493 1.08 19.65 14.92
N ARG A 494 2.40 19.79 14.82
CA ARG A 494 3.36 18.72 15.14
C ARG A 494 3.16 18.20 16.56
N TYR A 495 3.07 19.11 17.52
CA TYR A 495 2.90 18.76 18.92
C TYR A 495 1.57 18.03 19.16
N SER A 496 0.49 18.45 18.50
CA SER A 496 -0.82 17.81 18.59
C SER A 496 -0.84 16.39 18.01
N LEU A 497 -0.09 16.15 16.94
CA LEU A 497 0.00 14.84 16.28
C LEU A 497 0.89 13.86 17.04
N VAL A 498 1.87 14.34 17.81
CA VAL A 498 2.82 13.48 18.53
C VAL A 498 2.38 13.23 19.98
N THR A 499 1.81 14.22 20.66
CA THR A 499 1.50 14.14 22.11
C THR A 499 0.24 13.37 22.42
N GLY A 500 0.22 12.62 23.54
CA GLY A 500 -0.98 11.88 23.95
C GLY A 500 -1.41 10.79 22.97
N VAL A 501 -0.47 10.31 22.14
CA VAL A 501 -0.67 9.24 21.16
C VAL A 501 0.08 8.00 21.61
N THR A 502 -0.56 6.85 21.46
CA THR A 502 0.09 5.54 21.60
C THR A 502 0.41 4.99 20.21
N PRO A 503 1.63 4.47 19.96
CA PRO A 503 1.98 3.87 18.68
C PRO A 503 0.93 2.84 18.22
N GLY A 504 0.59 2.88 16.94
CA GLY A 504 -0.41 2.02 16.32
C GLY A 504 -1.87 2.31 16.65
N GLN A 505 -2.19 3.36 17.42
CA GLN A 505 -3.57 3.78 17.68
C GLN A 505 -3.95 4.96 16.80
N ASP A 506 -5.14 4.90 16.22
CA ASP A 506 -5.71 5.97 15.42
C ASP A 506 -6.00 7.21 16.25
N ILE A 507 -5.92 8.37 15.61
CA ILE A 507 -6.08 9.66 16.27
C ILE A 507 -7.16 10.45 15.55
N PRO A 508 -8.33 10.71 16.16
CA PRO A 508 -9.25 11.70 15.63
C PRO A 508 -8.61 13.08 15.71
N LEU A 509 -8.62 13.82 14.61
CA LEU A 509 -8.12 15.19 14.60
C LEU A 509 -9.06 16.07 15.44
N ASN A 510 -8.56 16.50 16.60
CA ASN A 510 -9.29 17.34 17.53
C ASN A 510 -8.80 18.80 17.42
N MET A 511 -9.66 19.68 16.93
CA MET A 511 -9.35 21.11 16.77
C MET A 511 -9.15 21.83 18.10
N GLU A 512 -9.87 21.44 19.17
CA GLU A 512 -9.67 21.99 20.51
C GLU A 512 -8.27 21.64 21.06
N LYS A 513 -7.76 20.43 20.73
CA LYS A 513 -6.39 20.03 21.07
C LYS A 513 -5.36 20.89 20.34
N LEU A 514 -5.59 21.20 19.05
CA LEU A 514 -4.74 22.11 18.29
C LEU A 514 -4.72 23.52 18.89
N GLU A 515 -5.88 24.04 19.28
CA GLU A 515 -6.00 25.34 19.96
C GLU A 515 -5.26 25.37 21.30
N ALA A 516 -5.43 24.33 22.12
CA ALA A 516 -4.72 24.20 23.38
C ALA A 516 -3.19 24.19 23.18
N ASN A 517 -2.71 23.48 22.16
CA ASN A 517 -1.28 23.39 21.87
C ASN A 517 -0.71 24.67 21.25
N ARG A 518 -1.50 25.44 20.49
CA ARG A 518 -1.14 26.81 20.09
C ARG A 518 -0.99 27.72 21.31
N ASN A 519 -1.92 27.62 22.26
CA ASN A 519 -1.84 28.41 23.49
C ASN A 519 -0.62 28.01 24.33
N PHE A 520 -0.22 26.74 24.31
CA PHE A 520 1.03 26.27 24.91
C PHE A 520 2.28 26.86 24.26
N ALA A 521 2.35 26.88 22.92
CA ALA A 521 3.44 27.55 22.22
C ALA A 521 3.54 29.04 22.62
N ASN A 522 2.39 29.72 22.74
CA ASN A 522 2.35 31.11 23.23
C ASN A 522 2.79 31.24 24.70
N LYS A 523 2.43 30.30 25.57
CA LYS A 523 2.91 30.28 26.97
C LYS A 523 4.44 30.14 27.02
N LEU A 524 5.03 29.26 26.20
CA LEU A 524 6.48 29.12 26.08
C LEU A 524 7.14 30.40 25.58
N TRP A 525 6.57 31.04 24.55
CA TRP A 525 7.02 32.35 24.07
C TRP A 525 7.03 33.40 25.19
N ASN A 526 5.96 33.48 25.99
CA ASN A 526 5.88 34.41 27.11
C ASN A 526 6.92 34.09 28.20
N CYS A 527 7.24 32.82 28.45
CA CYS A 527 8.29 32.42 29.37
C CYS A 527 9.68 32.88 28.87
N CYS A 528 9.98 32.65 27.59
CA CYS A 528 11.23 33.12 26.98
C CYS A 528 11.33 34.65 27.06
N LYS A 529 10.26 35.36 26.69
CA LYS A 529 10.17 36.81 26.77
C LYS A 529 10.41 37.33 28.18
N PHE A 530 9.85 36.67 29.20
CA PHE A 530 10.09 37.03 30.59
C PHE A 530 11.58 36.95 30.94
N VAL A 531 12.26 35.86 30.57
CA VAL A 531 13.70 35.70 30.82
C VAL A 531 14.52 36.75 30.06
N THR A 532 14.24 36.97 28.77
CA THR A 532 14.99 37.94 27.95
C THR A 532 14.79 39.38 28.42
N ASP A 533 13.56 39.78 28.73
CA ASP A 533 13.22 41.17 29.05
C ASP A 533 13.62 41.57 30.47
N ASN A 534 13.86 40.60 31.37
CA ASN A 534 14.25 40.84 32.75
C ASN A 534 15.70 40.43 33.04
N ALA A 535 16.05 39.16 32.82
CA ALA A 535 17.35 38.62 33.25
C ALA A 535 18.48 38.86 32.23
N LEU A 536 18.16 39.01 30.94
CA LEU A 536 19.16 39.19 29.87
C LEU A 536 19.18 40.60 29.28
N LYS A 537 18.33 41.50 29.80
CA LYS A 537 18.15 42.82 29.23
C LYS A 537 19.39 43.68 29.47
N GLY A 538 20.05 44.08 28.38
CA GLY A 538 21.26 44.89 28.42
C GLY A 538 22.53 44.09 28.67
N ALA A 539 22.46 42.75 28.70
CA ALA A 539 23.63 41.90 28.80
C ALA A 539 24.50 42.03 27.54
N ASP A 540 25.81 42.17 27.70
CA ASP A 540 26.77 42.18 26.60
C ASP A 540 27.19 40.75 26.17
N ASP A 541 27.92 40.64 25.06
CA ASP A 541 28.35 39.34 24.52
C ASP A 541 29.23 38.55 25.51
N GLU A 542 29.97 39.22 26.39
CA GLU A 542 30.82 38.57 27.39
C GLU A 542 29.97 38.03 28.56
N GLU A 543 28.95 38.77 28.98
CA GLU A 543 27.97 38.36 29.98
C GLU A 543 27.12 37.20 29.48
N LEU A 544 26.66 37.24 28.22
CA LEU A 544 25.94 36.13 27.59
C LEU A 544 26.83 34.88 27.46
N ALA A 545 28.11 35.05 27.11
CA ALA A 545 29.05 33.93 27.04
C ALA A 545 29.25 33.25 28.40
N LYS A 546 29.22 34.00 29.52
CA LYS A 546 29.30 33.46 30.89
C LYS A 546 28.08 32.63 31.29
N LEU A 547 26.91 32.89 30.68
CA LEU A 547 25.68 32.10 30.88
C LEU A 547 25.66 30.81 30.04
N GLY A 548 26.60 30.67 29.11
CA GLY A 548 26.73 29.49 28.27
C GLY A 548 27.05 28.23 29.08
N VAL A 549 26.23 27.20 28.93
CA VAL A 549 26.50 25.87 29.52
C VAL A 549 27.60 25.18 28.69
N SER A 550 28.80 25.08 29.26
CA SER A 550 29.97 24.46 28.61
C SER A 550 30.24 23.01 29.06
N GLY A 551 29.46 22.50 30.03
CA GLY A 551 29.60 21.17 30.58
C GLY A 551 28.54 20.86 31.64
N PRO A 552 28.60 19.67 32.27
CA PRO A 552 27.70 19.34 33.38
C PRO A 552 27.96 20.29 34.56
N MET A 553 26.89 20.69 35.24
CA MET A 553 26.97 21.47 36.47
C MET A 553 27.71 20.67 37.55
N SER A 554 28.72 21.28 38.16
CA SER A 554 29.45 20.71 39.29
C SER A 554 28.58 20.68 40.55
N LYS A 555 28.96 19.85 41.52
CA LYS A 555 28.25 19.78 42.80
C LYS A 555 28.33 21.11 43.54
N GLU A 556 29.48 21.77 43.50
CA GLU A 556 29.71 23.05 44.15
C GLU A 556 28.84 24.16 43.54
N GLU A 557 28.72 24.20 42.20
CA GLU A 557 27.81 25.12 41.51
C GLU A 557 26.36 24.84 41.92
N PHE A 558 25.92 23.58 41.91
CA PHE A 558 24.56 23.21 42.32
C PHE A 558 24.27 23.58 43.78
N ASP A 559 25.20 23.29 44.70
CA ASP A 559 25.04 23.58 46.12
C ASP A 559 25.05 25.09 46.41
N SER A 560 25.65 25.90 45.53
CA SER A 560 25.64 27.37 45.62
C SER A 560 24.31 28.02 45.21
N LEU A 561 23.46 27.29 44.49
CA LEU A 561 22.15 27.79 44.05
C LEU A 561 21.17 27.92 45.21
N SER A 562 20.27 28.89 45.11
CA SER A 562 19.15 29.04 46.04
C SER A 562 18.19 27.85 45.96
N LEU A 563 17.33 27.67 46.96
CA LEU A 563 16.39 26.53 47.00
C LEU A 563 15.49 26.44 45.74
N PRO A 564 14.86 27.54 45.24
CA PRO A 564 14.06 27.47 44.01
C PRO A 564 14.85 27.05 42.77
N GLU A 565 16.10 27.52 42.65
CA GLU A 565 17.00 27.16 41.54
C GLU A 565 17.44 25.69 41.62
N ARG A 566 17.83 25.20 42.80
CA ARG A 566 18.13 23.78 43.02
C ARG A 566 16.94 22.89 42.71
N TYR A 567 15.74 23.32 43.07
CA TYR A 567 14.49 22.59 42.79
C TYR A 567 14.26 22.45 41.27
N ILE A 568 14.28 23.56 40.53
CA ILE A 568 13.97 23.51 39.09
C ILE A 568 15.06 22.78 38.30
N VAL A 569 16.34 22.93 38.67
CA VAL A 569 17.46 22.21 38.04
C VAL A 569 17.33 20.70 38.29
N SER A 570 16.98 20.30 39.52
CA SER A 570 16.71 18.90 39.84
C SER A 570 15.56 18.33 39.00
N LYS A 571 14.44 19.06 38.91
CA LYS A 571 13.31 18.67 38.05
C LYS A 571 13.66 18.62 36.56
N CYS A 572 14.54 19.50 36.09
CA CYS A 572 15.04 19.48 34.73
C CYS A 572 15.87 18.21 34.46
N HIS A 573 16.73 17.79 35.39
CA HIS A 573 17.48 16.54 35.26
C HIS A 573 16.55 15.31 35.21
N ASP A 574 15.52 15.26 36.08
CA ASP A 574 14.51 14.20 36.06
C ASP A 574 13.76 14.16 34.71
N LEU A 575 13.39 15.34 34.18
CA LEU A 575 12.75 15.48 32.88
C LEU A 575 13.65 14.95 31.76
N VAL A 576 14.91 15.41 31.71
CA VAL A 576 15.87 15.01 30.68
C VAL A 576 16.04 13.50 30.66
N ALA A 577 16.20 12.87 31.83
CA ALA A 577 16.31 11.41 31.94
C ALA A 577 15.05 10.70 31.41
N SER A 578 13.86 11.14 31.85
CA SER A 578 12.59 10.52 31.49
C SER A 578 12.25 10.68 30.00
N VAL A 579 12.41 11.89 29.46
CA VAL A 579 12.17 12.20 28.04
C VAL A 579 13.17 11.46 27.15
N THR A 580 14.43 11.34 27.56
CA THR A 580 15.43 10.55 26.82
C THR A 580 15.01 9.09 26.76
N ALA A 581 14.60 8.49 27.89
CA ALA A 581 14.14 7.11 27.94
C ALA A 581 12.89 6.89 27.08
N ASP A 582 11.90 7.80 27.14
CA ASP A 582 10.68 7.72 26.34
C ASP A 582 10.98 7.81 24.84
N ILE A 583 11.89 8.70 24.40
CA ILE A 583 12.30 8.78 23.00
C ILE A 583 13.04 7.51 22.56
N GLU A 584 13.94 6.99 23.39
CA GLU A 584 14.68 5.74 23.09
C GLU A 584 13.78 4.50 23.06
N SER A 585 12.64 4.53 23.77
CA SER A 585 11.63 3.47 23.73
C SER A 585 10.49 3.72 22.72
N TYR A 586 10.61 4.73 21.86
CA TYR A 586 9.58 5.13 20.88
C TYR A 586 8.24 5.60 21.50
N SER A 587 8.25 6.01 22.76
CA SER A 587 7.11 6.56 23.51
C SER A 587 7.00 8.09 23.32
N LEU A 588 6.96 8.57 22.08
CA LEU A 588 7.00 10.00 21.77
C LEU A 588 5.84 10.80 22.38
N GLY A 589 4.67 10.18 22.51
CA GLY A 589 3.51 10.79 23.15
C GLY A 589 3.73 11.09 24.63
N ALA A 590 4.36 10.16 25.36
CA ALA A 590 4.70 10.34 26.77
C ALA A 590 5.80 11.39 26.94
N ALA A 591 6.83 11.37 26.08
CA ALA A 591 7.89 12.38 26.07
C ALA A 591 7.31 13.80 25.96
N GLY A 592 6.38 14.00 25.03
CA GLY A 592 5.68 15.28 24.87
C GLY A 592 4.90 15.69 26.12
N SER A 593 4.07 14.80 26.68
CA SER A 593 3.32 15.09 27.91
C SER A 593 4.20 15.52 29.08
N ARG A 594 5.35 14.87 29.29
CA ARG A 594 6.30 15.26 30.36
C ARG A 594 6.89 16.64 30.14
N VAL A 595 7.21 16.99 28.89
CA VAL A 595 7.72 18.33 28.53
C VAL A 595 6.66 19.39 28.82
N TYR A 596 5.39 19.12 28.49
CA TYR A 596 4.28 20.01 28.82
C TYR A 596 4.19 20.26 30.33
N GLU A 597 4.07 19.18 31.12
CA GLU A 597 3.92 19.23 32.57
C GLU A 597 5.07 19.99 33.24
N PHE A 598 6.31 19.76 32.80
CA PHE A 598 7.45 20.50 33.34
C PHE A 598 7.41 21.98 32.97
N LEU A 599 7.21 22.33 31.69
CA LEU A 599 7.27 23.72 31.24
C LEU A 599 6.10 24.54 31.79
N TRP A 600 4.91 23.96 31.84
CA TRP A 600 3.72 24.63 32.34
C TRP A 600 3.73 24.67 33.86
N ASP A 601 3.69 23.50 34.50
CA ASP A 601 3.40 23.42 35.93
C ASP A 601 4.64 23.79 36.74
N GLN A 602 5.82 23.25 36.40
CA GLN A 602 7.03 23.46 37.22
C GLN A 602 7.75 24.77 36.88
N PHE A 603 7.94 25.06 35.60
CA PHE A 603 8.74 26.20 35.17
C PHE A 603 7.91 27.49 35.20
N ALA A 604 6.76 27.53 34.51
CA ALA A 604 6.01 28.76 34.39
C ALA A 604 5.19 29.09 35.66
N ASP A 605 4.43 28.14 36.19
CA ASP A 605 3.51 28.42 37.29
C ASP A 605 4.21 28.51 38.66
N TRP A 606 5.35 27.85 38.83
CA TRP A 606 6.15 27.92 40.06
C TRP A 606 7.44 28.73 39.91
N TYR A 607 8.38 28.29 39.06
CA TYR A 607 9.72 28.87 39.07
C TYR A 607 9.77 30.32 38.60
N ILE A 608 9.06 30.67 37.52
CA ILE A 608 8.96 32.06 37.03
C ILE A 608 8.29 32.94 38.08
N GLU A 609 7.17 32.51 38.69
CA GLU A 609 6.45 33.31 39.69
C GLU A 609 7.30 33.58 40.94
N ILE A 610 8.05 32.58 41.43
CA ILE A 610 9.00 32.78 42.53
C ILE A 610 10.16 33.69 42.10
N SER A 611 10.62 33.60 40.86
CA SER A 611 11.73 34.43 40.36
C SER A 611 11.37 35.91 40.27
N LYS A 612 10.09 36.24 40.06
CA LYS A 612 9.61 37.63 40.01
C LYS A 612 9.88 38.39 41.31
N THR A 613 9.75 37.75 42.48
CA THR A 613 10.00 38.45 43.75
C THR A 613 11.44 38.95 43.81
N ARG A 614 12.41 38.11 43.45
CA ARG A 614 13.83 38.50 43.41
C ARG A 614 14.14 39.54 42.33
N LEU A 615 13.62 39.35 41.12
CA LEU A 615 13.89 40.26 40.00
C LEU A 615 13.24 41.64 40.19
N TYR A 616 12.09 41.72 40.87
CA TYR A 616 11.39 42.98 41.12
C TYR A 616 11.77 43.65 42.45
N GLU A 617 12.13 42.90 43.50
CA GLU A 617 12.70 43.49 44.72
C GLU A 617 14.10 44.06 44.48
N GLY A 618 14.90 43.47 43.58
CA GLY A 618 16.19 44.03 43.16
C GLY A 618 16.10 45.31 42.32
N ALA A 619 14.92 45.66 41.79
CA ALA A 619 14.68 46.87 41.01
C ALA A 619 14.02 48.01 41.82
N GLY A 620 13.77 47.81 43.12
CA GLY A 620 12.98 48.71 43.98
C GLY A 620 13.65 49.10 45.28
N GLY A 621 14.97 49.33 45.30
CA GLY A 621 15.69 49.79 46.48
C GLY A 621 16.78 50.81 46.16
N ASP A 622 16.38 52.08 46.12
CA ASP A 622 17.20 53.26 46.47
C ASP A 622 16.53 53.96 47.66
#